data_AF-A0A3D1XWF3-F1
#
_entry.id   AF-A0A3D1XWF3-F1
#
_cell.length_a   1.000
_cell.length_b   1.000
_cell.length_c   1.000
_cell.angle_alpha   90.00
_cell.angle_beta   90.00
_cell.angle_gamma   90.00
#
_symmetry.space_group_name_H-M   'P 1'
#
loop_
_entity.id
_entity.type
_entity.pdbx_description
1 polymer ?
#
loop_
_entity_poly.entity_id
_entity_poly.type
_entity_poly.pdbx_seq_one_letter_code
_entity_poly.pdbx_strand_id
1 'polypeptide(L)'
;NRFSGEKQALKLKKYLENQKIKAYLQAEIQGYPADIDKILSREGYGKNPYIKTEKSIVIVAGAGPGSGKMSTCLSQIFYDFKQNKKSGFAKFETFPIWNLPLEHPVNFAYEAATADIGDKNMIDPYHLKTYNKIVINYNRDIENFAIMKKIIEKVSGLTYKSPTDMGVSMTKEGIIDDNIVKEAAKQEIIRRYFRYKREFLLGLIEKDTIERVEKIMQKLNLKEEDRKVVPEARKAAAESKRKAIRKKDKIDFYCGAALQINGIIEQGKNSSLLHAESAAIINVIKKLSKIPEKIDLLPKQIIQ
;
A
#
# COMPACT_ATOMS: atom_id res chain seq x y z
N ASN A 1 7.30 21.40 -3.07
CA ASN A 1 8.33 21.02 -2.10
C ASN A 1 9.66 20.84 -2.80
N ARG A 2 10.77 21.19 -2.15
CA ARG A 2 12.15 21.11 -2.70
C ARG A 2 12.32 21.85 -4.05
N PHE A 3 11.65 22.98 -4.21
CA PHE A 3 11.76 23.79 -5.42
C PHE A 3 13.14 24.47 -5.49
N SER A 4 13.80 24.36 -6.63
CA SER A 4 15.13 24.95 -6.89
C SER A 4 15.20 25.79 -8.18
N GLY A 5 14.06 26.00 -8.86
CA GLY A 5 13.99 26.80 -10.09
C GLY A 5 13.54 26.01 -11.32
N GLU A 6 13.00 24.80 -11.14
CA GLU A 6 12.63 23.90 -12.21
C GLU A 6 11.53 24.53 -13.11
N LYS A 7 11.82 24.66 -14.41
CA LYS A 7 10.90 25.26 -15.40
C LYS A 7 9.54 24.54 -15.45
N GLN A 8 9.53 23.22 -15.31
CA GLN A 8 8.28 22.43 -15.32
C GLN A 8 7.40 22.74 -14.10
N ALA A 9 7.99 22.94 -12.93
CA ALA A 9 7.25 23.31 -11.72
C ALA A 9 6.63 24.71 -11.84
N LEU A 10 7.36 25.66 -12.44
CA LEU A 10 6.83 27.01 -12.73
C LEU A 10 5.67 26.98 -13.74
N LYS A 11 5.76 26.15 -14.78
CA LYS A 11 4.67 25.94 -15.74
C LYS A 11 3.43 25.37 -15.05
N LEU A 12 3.60 24.37 -14.19
CA LEU A 12 2.51 23.78 -13.41
C LEU A 12 1.88 24.80 -12.46
N LYS A 13 2.69 25.59 -11.75
CA LYS A 13 2.21 26.68 -10.89
C LYS A 13 1.32 27.65 -11.68
N LYS A 14 1.81 28.14 -12.83
CA LYS A 14 1.04 29.07 -13.69
C LYS A 14 -0.25 28.45 -14.19
N TYR A 15 -0.23 27.17 -14.56
CA TYR A 15 -1.44 26.43 -14.96
C TYR A 15 -2.49 26.39 -13.84
N LEU A 16 -2.07 26.05 -12.61
CA LEU A 16 -2.97 26.01 -11.44
C LEU A 16 -3.52 27.41 -11.11
N GLU A 17 -2.70 28.45 -11.19
CA GLU A 17 -3.12 29.83 -10.93
C GLU A 17 -4.11 30.35 -11.98
N ASN A 18 -3.95 29.96 -13.25
CA ASN A 18 -4.92 30.25 -14.30
C ASN A 18 -6.28 29.58 -14.03
N GLN A 19 -6.29 28.47 -13.29
CA GLN A 19 -7.51 27.81 -12.79
C GLN A 19 -7.99 28.35 -11.44
N LYS A 20 -7.43 29.47 -10.97
CA LYS A 20 -7.73 30.10 -9.67
C LYS A 20 -7.40 29.21 -8.46
N ILE A 21 -6.50 28.23 -8.64
CA ILE A 21 -5.97 27.40 -7.56
C ILE A 21 -4.66 28.04 -7.08
N LYS A 22 -4.61 28.45 -5.80
CA LYS A 22 -3.40 29.03 -5.21
C LYS A 22 -2.31 27.96 -5.11
N ALA A 23 -1.15 28.23 -5.71
CA ALA A 23 -0.01 27.32 -5.73
C ALA A 23 1.21 27.96 -5.06
N TYR A 24 1.84 27.23 -4.14
CA TYR A 24 2.93 27.71 -3.30
C TYR A 24 4.21 26.91 -3.59
N LEU A 25 5.33 27.61 -3.67
CA LEU A 25 6.66 27.00 -3.85
C LEU A 25 7.36 26.94 -2.50
N GLN A 26 7.82 25.76 -2.11
CA GLN A 26 8.59 25.54 -0.88
C GLN A 26 9.98 25.05 -1.28
N ALA A 27 11.01 25.73 -0.78
CA ALA A 27 12.40 25.40 -1.04
C ALA A 27 12.85 24.20 -0.20
N GLU A 28 14.00 23.63 -0.54
CA GLU A 28 14.65 22.64 0.31
C GLU A 28 15.23 23.28 1.56
N ILE A 29 15.03 22.64 2.72
CA ILE A 29 15.60 23.08 4.00
C ILE A 29 16.87 22.27 4.25
N GLN A 30 18.01 22.95 4.21
CA GLN A 30 19.32 22.35 4.45
C GLN A 30 19.44 21.86 5.90
N GLY A 31 19.90 20.62 6.11
CA GLY A 31 20.08 20.02 7.43
C GLY A 31 18.81 19.40 8.05
N TYR A 32 17.71 19.30 7.29
CA TYR A 32 16.48 18.66 7.75
C TYR A 32 16.64 17.12 7.84
N PRO A 33 16.18 16.43 8.90
CA PRO A 33 15.47 16.95 10.08
C PRO A 33 16.36 17.17 11.32
N ALA A 34 17.69 17.05 11.23
CA ALA A 34 18.58 16.98 12.39
C ALA A 34 18.84 18.33 13.09
N ASP A 35 18.95 19.42 12.34
CA ASP A 35 19.25 20.75 12.88
C ASP A 35 17.97 21.54 13.21
N ILE A 36 17.42 21.28 14.41
CA ILE A 36 16.12 21.85 14.83
C ILE A 36 16.14 23.37 14.87
N ASP A 37 17.23 23.99 15.35
CA ASP A 37 17.28 25.45 15.49
C ASP A 37 17.32 26.14 14.13
N LYS A 38 18.05 25.58 13.17
CA LYS A 38 18.01 26.05 11.78
C LYS A 38 16.66 25.83 11.13
N ILE A 39 16.02 24.67 11.35
CA ILE A 39 14.68 24.36 10.82
C ILE A 39 13.66 25.40 11.32
N LEU A 40 13.73 25.77 12.60
CA LEU A 40 12.83 26.72 13.25
C LEU A 40 13.27 28.19 13.12
N SER A 41 14.12 28.50 12.13
CA SER A 41 14.64 29.85 11.92
C SER A 41 13.99 30.57 10.72
N ARG A 42 14.44 31.80 10.45
CA ARG A 42 14.14 32.51 9.19
C ARG A 42 14.71 31.78 7.97
N GLU A 43 15.79 31.02 8.14
CA GLU A 43 16.47 30.32 7.05
C GLU A 43 15.93 28.91 6.77
N GLY A 44 15.16 28.35 7.71
CA GLY A 44 14.42 27.10 7.60
C GLY A 44 12.97 27.34 7.19
N TYR A 45 12.02 26.99 8.06
CA TYR A 45 10.58 27.17 7.78
C TYR A 45 10.20 28.62 7.47
N GLY A 46 10.94 29.61 7.98
CA GLY A 46 10.70 31.01 7.65
C GLY A 46 10.93 31.41 6.18
N LYS A 47 11.57 30.55 5.36
CA LYS A 47 11.68 30.75 3.91
C LYS A 47 10.45 30.26 3.15
N ASN A 48 9.67 29.36 3.74
CA ASN A 48 8.50 28.79 3.08
C ASN A 48 7.34 29.79 3.11
N PRO A 49 6.49 29.86 2.08
CA PRO A 49 5.30 30.68 2.14
C PRO A 49 4.32 30.21 3.24
N TYR A 50 3.73 31.17 3.94
CA TYR A 50 2.56 30.93 4.78
C TYR A 50 1.31 30.74 3.90
N ILE A 51 0.65 29.61 4.08
CA ILE A 51 -0.55 29.20 3.38
C ILE A 51 -1.73 29.63 4.25
N LYS A 52 -2.44 30.67 3.83
CA LYS A 52 -3.64 31.14 4.54
C LYS A 52 -4.77 30.13 4.32
N THR A 53 -5.24 29.54 5.40
CA THR A 53 -6.37 28.62 5.42
C THR A 53 -7.57 29.27 6.11
N GLU A 54 -8.78 28.90 5.70
CA GLU A 54 -10.04 29.44 6.26
C GLU A 54 -10.68 28.49 7.28
N LYS A 55 -10.41 27.19 7.15
CA LYS A 55 -10.95 26.14 8.03
C LYS A 55 -9.92 25.77 9.09
N SER A 56 -10.41 25.43 10.28
CA SER A 56 -9.58 25.02 11.42
C SER A 56 -8.94 23.64 11.24
N ILE A 57 -9.55 22.78 10.42
CA ILE A 57 -9.00 21.46 10.07
C ILE A 57 -8.51 21.54 8.62
N VAL A 58 -7.21 21.29 8.44
CA VAL A 58 -6.55 21.31 7.14
C VAL A 58 -6.00 19.92 6.86
N ILE A 59 -6.53 19.28 5.81
CA ILE A 59 -6.05 17.96 5.38
C ILE A 59 -4.91 18.16 4.39
N VAL A 60 -3.74 17.62 4.72
CA VAL A 60 -2.55 17.68 3.85
C VAL A 60 -2.31 16.31 3.23
N ALA A 61 -2.58 16.22 1.93
CA ALA A 61 -2.37 15.01 1.13
C ALA A 61 -1.24 15.22 0.09
N GLY A 62 -0.76 14.13 -0.51
CA GLY A 62 0.28 14.17 -1.54
C GLY A 62 0.32 12.88 -2.36
N ALA A 63 0.82 12.96 -3.59
CA ALA A 63 0.75 11.88 -4.58
C ALA A 63 1.48 10.58 -4.17
N GLY A 64 2.43 10.65 -3.24
CA GLY A 64 3.15 9.48 -2.75
C GLY A 64 4.07 9.78 -1.56
N PRO A 65 4.91 8.81 -1.17
CA PRO A 65 6.00 9.02 -0.21
C PRO A 65 6.93 10.15 -0.65
N GLY A 66 7.60 10.80 0.30
CA GLY A 66 8.59 11.85 -0.02
C GLY A 66 8.03 13.18 -0.55
N SER A 67 6.71 13.33 -0.67
CA SER A 67 6.08 14.55 -1.22
C SER A 67 6.14 15.78 -0.29
N GLY A 68 6.77 15.68 0.88
CA GLY A 68 6.97 16.77 1.83
C GLY A 68 5.78 17.12 2.73
N LYS A 69 4.74 16.26 2.81
CA LYS A 69 3.51 16.51 3.62
C LYS A 69 3.81 17.00 5.03
N MET A 70 4.63 16.25 5.76
CA MET A 70 4.98 16.54 7.15
C MET A 70 5.73 17.86 7.31
N SER A 71 6.74 18.11 6.46
CA SER A 71 7.49 19.37 6.45
C SER A 71 6.57 20.57 6.17
N THR A 72 5.64 20.41 5.23
CA THR A 72 4.61 21.43 4.96
C THR A 72 3.73 21.69 6.20
N CYS A 73 3.21 20.65 6.86
CA CYS A 73 2.39 20.83 8.07
C CYS A 73 3.15 21.58 9.18
N LEU A 74 4.37 21.12 9.51
CA LEU A 74 5.18 21.73 10.56
C LEU A 74 5.59 23.17 10.22
N SER A 75 5.85 23.45 8.93
CA SER A 75 6.11 24.81 8.46
C SER A 75 4.92 25.73 8.69
N GLN A 76 3.68 25.26 8.49
CA GLN A 76 2.49 26.09 8.74
C GLN A 76 2.24 26.29 10.23
N ILE A 77 2.42 25.25 11.06
CA ILE A 77 2.30 25.36 12.52
C ILE A 77 3.35 26.36 13.06
N PHE A 78 4.57 26.36 12.52
CA PHE A 78 5.58 27.36 12.86
C PHE A 78 5.14 28.81 12.56
N TYR A 79 4.42 29.05 11.46
CA TYR A 79 3.87 30.38 11.17
C TYR A 79 2.73 30.77 12.10
N ASP A 80 1.87 29.83 12.46
CA ASP A 80 0.81 30.05 13.45
C ASP A 80 1.41 30.39 14.81
N PHE A 81 2.43 29.66 15.26
CA PHE A 81 3.20 29.95 16.46
C PHE A 81 3.72 31.39 16.49
N LYS A 82 4.38 31.82 15.40
CA LYS A 82 4.87 33.21 15.26
C LYS A 82 3.78 34.27 15.28
N GLN A 83 2.55 33.90 14.95
CA GLN A 83 1.37 34.76 14.99
C GLN A 83 0.56 34.59 16.28
N ASN A 84 1.11 33.90 17.30
CA ASN A 84 0.43 33.57 18.54
C ASN A 84 -0.91 32.82 18.34
N LYS A 85 -1.01 32.04 17.25
CA LYS A 85 -2.16 31.17 16.96
C LYS A 85 -1.85 29.76 17.46
N LYS A 86 -2.83 29.14 18.13
CA LYS A 86 -2.76 27.74 18.54
C LYS A 86 -3.10 26.84 17.36
N SER A 87 -2.16 25.99 16.96
CA SER A 87 -2.39 24.91 15.99
C SER A 87 -1.59 23.66 16.37
N GLY A 88 -1.96 22.52 15.79
CA GLY A 88 -1.40 21.22 16.14
C GLY A 88 -1.21 20.33 14.92
N PHE A 89 -0.52 19.22 15.13
CA PHE A 89 -0.22 18.22 14.11
C PHE A 89 -0.81 16.89 14.50
N ALA A 90 -1.52 16.22 13.59
CA ALA A 90 -1.95 14.83 13.77
C ALA A 90 -1.70 14.04 12.49
N LYS A 91 -1.49 12.73 12.63
CA LYS A 91 -1.25 11.82 11.50
C LYS A 91 -2.42 10.86 11.34
N PHE A 92 -3.01 10.84 10.15
CA PHE A 92 -4.02 9.85 9.79
C PHE A 92 -3.38 8.79 8.90
N GLU A 93 -3.29 7.56 9.42
CA GLU A 93 -2.90 6.37 8.67
C GLU A 93 -3.81 5.21 9.04
N THR A 94 -4.22 4.45 8.02
CA THR A 94 -5.06 3.27 8.21
C THR A 94 -4.25 2.08 8.75
N PHE A 95 -3.01 1.93 8.29
CA PHE A 95 -2.13 0.82 8.63
C PHE A 95 -0.75 1.30 9.09
N PRO A 96 -0.08 0.57 10.01
CA PRO A 96 -0.63 -0.57 10.74
C PRO A 96 -1.76 -0.14 11.69
N ILE A 97 -2.65 -1.08 12.03
CA ILE A 97 -3.72 -0.81 13.00
C ILE A 97 -3.13 -0.96 14.39
N TRP A 98 -2.94 0.18 15.06
CA TRP A 98 -2.16 0.29 16.29
C TRP A 98 -2.67 -0.57 17.45
N ASN A 99 -3.98 -0.79 17.54
CA ASN A 99 -4.64 -1.55 18.59
C ASN A 99 -5.01 -2.99 18.18
N LEU A 100 -4.48 -3.49 17.06
CA LEU A 100 -4.43 -4.93 16.75
C LEU A 100 -3.07 -5.53 17.14
N PRO A 101 -3.00 -6.84 17.46
CA PRO A 101 -1.72 -7.49 17.74
C PRO A 101 -0.71 -7.35 16.60
N LEU A 102 0.58 -7.41 16.93
CA LEU A 102 1.66 -7.38 15.93
C LEU A 102 1.48 -8.50 14.90
N GLU A 103 1.15 -9.70 15.38
CA GLU A 103 1.00 -10.91 14.56
C GLU A 103 -0.39 -11.04 13.92
N HIS A 104 -1.23 -10.00 14.03
CA HIS A 104 -2.53 -10.01 13.41
C HIS A 104 -2.38 -10.04 11.88
N PRO A 105 -3.08 -10.95 11.14
CA PRO A 105 -2.97 -11.04 9.68
C PRO A 105 -3.15 -9.71 8.94
N VAL A 106 -4.01 -8.82 9.43
CA VAL A 106 -4.20 -7.48 8.85
C VAL A 106 -2.92 -6.62 8.92
N ASN A 107 -2.21 -6.63 10.04
CA ASN A 107 -0.94 -5.92 10.17
C ASN A 107 0.13 -6.57 9.29
N PHE A 108 0.20 -7.90 9.26
CA PHE A 108 1.11 -8.61 8.35
C PHE A 108 0.80 -8.41 6.87
N ALA A 109 -0.47 -8.21 6.48
CA ALA A 109 -0.83 -7.88 5.12
C ALA A 109 -0.33 -6.49 4.72
N TYR A 110 -0.33 -5.52 5.66
CA TYR A 110 0.33 -4.24 5.45
C TYR A 110 1.84 -4.40 5.26
N GLU A 111 2.52 -5.16 6.14
CA GLU A 111 3.97 -5.41 6.02
C GLU A 111 4.32 -6.13 4.69
N ALA A 112 3.46 -7.06 4.25
CA ALA A 112 3.59 -7.71 2.96
C ALA A 112 3.31 -6.76 1.78
N ALA A 113 2.51 -5.70 1.96
CA ALA A 113 2.24 -4.71 0.93
C ALA A 113 3.34 -3.65 0.79
N THR A 114 4.19 -3.52 1.80
CA THR A 114 5.32 -2.57 1.88
C THR A 114 6.68 -3.26 1.92
N ALA A 115 6.73 -4.55 1.56
CA ALA A 115 7.95 -5.35 1.64
C ALA A 115 9.09 -4.79 0.76
N ASP A 116 8.75 -4.11 -0.33
CA ASP A 116 9.67 -3.44 -1.27
C ASP A 116 10.32 -2.20 -0.65
N ILE A 117 9.55 -1.39 0.09
CA ILE A 117 10.05 -0.17 0.75
C ILE A 117 10.56 -0.41 2.19
N GLY A 118 10.38 -1.63 2.71
CA GLY A 118 10.98 -2.08 3.97
C GLY A 118 10.34 -1.53 5.23
N ASP A 119 9.09 -1.07 5.16
CA ASP A 119 8.34 -0.73 6.38
C ASP A 119 8.04 -2.02 7.15
N LYS A 120 8.39 -2.04 8.45
CA LYS A 120 8.24 -3.20 9.33
C LYS A 120 7.40 -2.83 10.54
N ASN A 121 6.40 -3.66 10.85
CA ASN A 121 5.60 -3.45 12.04
C ASN A 121 6.40 -3.77 13.30
N MET A 122 6.23 -2.97 14.34
CA MET A 122 6.94 -3.07 15.60
C MET A 122 6.05 -2.63 16.75
N ILE A 123 6.34 -3.13 17.95
CA ILE A 123 5.76 -2.56 19.17
C ILE A 123 6.27 -1.13 19.32
N ASP A 124 5.39 -0.18 19.62
CA ASP A 124 5.77 1.19 19.94
C ASP A 124 6.43 1.24 21.33
N PRO A 125 7.76 1.44 21.42
CA PRO A 125 8.46 1.43 22.70
C PRO A 125 8.11 2.66 23.56
N TYR A 126 7.73 3.78 22.93
CA TYR A 126 7.38 5.01 23.64
C TYR A 126 6.02 4.88 24.32
N HIS A 127 5.05 4.30 23.62
CA HIS A 127 3.72 4.05 24.18
C HIS A 127 3.76 2.99 25.28
N LEU A 128 4.53 1.91 25.07
CA LEU A 128 4.74 0.87 26.09
C LEU A 128 5.37 1.45 27.35
N LYS A 129 6.45 2.23 27.22
CA LYS A 129 7.13 2.85 28.37
C LYS A 129 6.22 3.82 29.14
N THR A 130 5.38 4.56 28.43
CA THR A 130 4.56 5.63 29.04
C THR A 130 3.29 5.10 29.68
N TYR A 131 2.61 4.15 29.01
CA TYR A 131 1.26 3.72 29.38
C TYR A 131 1.19 2.24 29.78
N ASN A 132 2.29 1.49 29.67
CA ASN A 132 2.35 0.04 29.85
C ASN A 132 1.33 -0.72 28.98
N LYS A 133 1.13 -0.24 27.74
CA LYS A 133 0.22 -0.83 26.76
C LYS A 133 0.97 -1.22 25.50
N ILE A 134 0.77 -2.45 25.05
CA ILE A 134 1.32 -2.95 23.79
C ILE A 134 0.45 -2.43 22.64
N VAL A 135 1.06 -1.63 21.78
CA VAL A 135 0.45 -1.06 20.57
C VAL A 135 1.45 -1.14 19.42
N ILE A 136 0.94 -1.13 18.20
CA ILE A 136 1.74 -1.35 17.00
C ILE A 136 1.95 -0.05 16.25
N ASN A 137 3.20 0.15 15.85
CA ASN A 137 3.61 1.20 14.92
C ASN A 137 4.60 0.55 13.93
N TYR A 138 5.38 1.35 13.21
CA TYR A 138 6.37 0.84 12.27
C TYR A 138 7.70 1.58 12.40
N ASN A 139 8.78 0.93 11.96
CA ASN A 139 10.16 1.36 12.19
C ASN A 139 10.41 2.83 11.86
N ARG A 140 9.98 3.31 10.69
CA ARG A 140 10.24 4.68 10.23
C ARG A 140 9.64 5.74 11.16
N ASP A 141 8.44 5.53 11.68
CA ASP A 141 7.80 6.48 12.58
C ASP A 141 8.42 6.44 13.98
N ILE A 142 8.75 5.24 14.47
CA ILE A 142 9.45 5.05 15.74
C ILE A 142 10.82 5.74 15.72
N GLU A 143 11.59 5.55 14.65
CA GLU A 143 12.92 6.15 14.46
C GLU A 143 12.85 7.68 14.40
N ASN A 144 11.84 8.23 13.72
CA ASN A 144 11.70 9.69 13.54
C ASN A 144 10.98 10.40 14.71
N PHE A 145 10.32 9.66 15.61
CA PHE A 145 9.47 10.24 16.65
C PHE A 145 10.21 11.24 17.55
N ALA A 146 11.43 10.91 18.00
CA ALA A 146 12.18 11.77 18.92
C ALA A 146 12.47 13.16 18.33
N ILE A 147 12.78 13.24 17.03
CA ILE A 147 13.02 14.50 16.34
C ILE A 147 11.70 15.25 16.13
N MET A 148 10.66 14.53 15.69
CA MET A 148 9.33 15.07 15.45
C MET A 148 8.73 15.69 16.72
N LYS A 149 8.83 14.99 17.85
CA LYS A 149 8.37 15.46 19.15
C LYS A 149 9.00 16.80 19.51
N LYS A 150 10.34 16.92 19.42
CA LYS A 150 11.05 18.16 19.73
C LYS A 150 10.62 19.34 18.86
N ILE A 151 10.39 19.10 17.57
CA ILE A 151 9.91 20.15 16.65
C ILE A 151 8.51 20.59 17.07
N ILE A 152 7.58 19.65 17.25
CA ILE A 152 6.19 19.92 17.61
C ILE A 152 6.09 20.66 18.95
N GLU A 153 6.86 20.24 19.97
CA GLU A 153 6.88 20.89 21.29
C GLU A 153 7.30 22.36 21.18
N LYS A 154 8.33 22.66 20.38
CA LYS A 154 8.80 24.03 20.16
C LYS A 154 7.79 24.91 19.41
N VAL A 155 7.01 24.36 18.48
CA VAL A 155 6.11 25.16 17.61
C VAL A 155 4.64 25.12 17.98
N SER A 156 4.20 24.23 18.86
CA SER A 156 2.78 24.15 19.22
C SER A 156 2.52 24.16 20.72
N GLY A 157 3.55 23.91 21.54
CA GLY A 157 3.38 23.65 22.97
C GLY A 157 2.60 22.35 23.27
N LEU A 158 2.25 21.56 22.26
CA LEU A 158 1.66 20.24 22.41
C LEU A 158 2.77 19.20 22.57
N THR A 159 2.53 18.21 23.44
CA THR A 159 3.45 17.10 23.67
C THR A 159 2.76 15.77 23.39
N TYR A 160 3.28 15.04 22.42
CA TYR A 160 2.97 13.62 22.22
C TYR A 160 3.93 12.76 23.04
N LYS A 161 3.42 11.70 23.68
CA LYS A 161 4.27 10.76 24.44
C LYS A 161 4.71 9.56 23.61
N SER A 162 4.05 9.30 22.47
CA SER A 162 4.39 8.25 21.52
C SER A 162 3.98 8.62 20.08
N PRO A 163 4.54 7.97 19.03
CA PRO A 163 4.03 8.14 17.66
C PRO A 163 2.59 7.62 17.54
N THR A 164 2.18 6.66 18.38
CA THR A 164 0.77 6.23 18.47
C THR A 164 -0.15 7.37 18.94
N ASP A 165 0.27 8.18 19.92
CA ASP A 165 -0.53 9.35 20.40
C ASP A 165 -0.70 10.42 19.31
N MET A 166 0.26 10.51 18.37
CA MET A 166 0.22 11.42 17.23
C MET A 166 -0.76 10.94 16.15
N GLY A 167 -1.10 9.65 16.17
CA GLY A 167 -2.06 9.01 15.28
C GLY A 167 -3.51 9.28 15.69
N VAL A 168 -4.42 9.34 14.70
CA VAL A 168 -5.87 9.52 14.92
C VAL A 168 -6.71 8.39 14.34
N SER A 169 -6.09 7.23 14.10
CA SER A 169 -6.73 6.09 13.45
C SER A 169 -7.69 5.35 14.39
N MET A 170 -8.94 5.20 13.95
CA MET A 170 -10.00 4.43 14.64
C MET A 170 -10.38 3.15 13.89
N THR A 171 -9.52 2.69 12.96
CA THR A 171 -9.83 1.61 12.00
C THR A 171 -10.32 0.32 12.66
N LYS A 172 -9.75 -0.09 13.80
CA LYS A 172 -10.18 -1.30 14.50
C LYS A 172 -11.63 -1.25 14.95
N GLU A 173 -12.11 -0.08 15.37
CA GLU A 173 -13.49 0.07 15.88
C GLU A 173 -14.54 -0.18 14.78
N GLY A 174 -14.14 -0.07 13.51
CA GLY A 174 -14.98 -0.42 12.37
C GLY A 174 -14.97 -1.91 11.99
N ILE A 175 -14.15 -2.75 12.64
CA ILE A 175 -14.09 -4.19 12.36
C ILE A 175 -15.23 -4.88 13.11
N ILE A 176 -16.29 -5.24 12.37
CA ILE A 176 -17.46 -5.95 12.90
C ILE A 176 -17.28 -7.47 12.94
N ASP A 177 -16.39 -8.03 12.12
CA ASP A 177 -16.07 -9.45 12.08
C ASP A 177 -14.56 -9.64 11.85
N ASP A 178 -13.87 -10.05 12.90
CA ASP A 178 -12.43 -10.27 12.92
C ASP A 178 -11.99 -11.45 12.04
N ASN A 179 -12.82 -12.49 11.91
CA ASN A 179 -12.49 -13.68 11.12
C ASN A 179 -12.51 -13.37 9.62
N ILE A 180 -13.46 -12.55 9.16
CA ILE A 180 -13.55 -12.12 7.76
C ILE A 180 -12.31 -11.31 7.38
N VAL A 181 -11.91 -10.33 8.21
CA VAL A 181 -10.73 -9.51 7.90
C VAL A 181 -9.42 -10.30 8.00
N LYS A 182 -9.33 -11.27 8.92
CA LYS A 182 -8.18 -12.18 9.00
C LYS A 182 -8.03 -13.02 7.73
N GLU A 183 -9.11 -13.61 7.24
CA GLU A 183 -9.08 -14.42 6.02
C GLU A 183 -8.77 -13.55 4.79
N ALA A 184 -9.39 -12.38 4.68
CA ALA A 184 -9.11 -11.45 3.58
C ALA A 184 -7.63 -11.01 3.56
N ALA A 185 -7.05 -10.74 4.73
CA ALA A 185 -5.65 -10.36 4.88
C ALA A 185 -4.69 -11.51 4.53
N LYS A 186 -4.98 -12.75 4.95
CA LYS A 186 -4.20 -13.94 4.54
C LYS A 186 -4.18 -14.10 3.01
N GLN A 187 -5.33 -13.94 2.36
CA GLN A 187 -5.41 -13.98 0.90
C GLN A 187 -4.61 -12.84 0.25
N GLU A 188 -4.57 -11.65 0.84
CA GLU A 188 -3.75 -10.53 0.34
C GLU A 188 -2.25 -10.82 0.43
N ILE A 189 -1.80 -11.43 1.52
CA ILE A 189 -0.39 -11.85 1.68
C ILE A 189 0.01 -12.81 0.55
N ILE A 190 -0.82 -13.81 0.24
CA ILE A 190 -0.56 -14.76 -0.85
C ILE A 190 -0.55 -14.03 -2.21
N ARG A 191 -1.45 -13.06 -2.43
CA ARG A 191 -1.43 -12.24 -3.66
C ARG A 191 -0.14 -11.43 -3.79
N ARG A 192 0.33 -10.81 -2.70
CA ARG A 192 1.59 -10.04 -2.68
C ARG A 192 2.78 -10.92 -2.98
N TYR A 193 2.81 -12.13 -2.44
CA TYR A 193 3.84 -13.11 -2.74
C TYR A 193 3.94 -13.42 -4.24
N PHE A 194 2.82 -13.78 -4.89
CA PHE A 194 2.81 -14.04 -6.34
C PHE A 194 3.14 -12.80 -7.17
N ARG A 195 2.67 -11.62 -6.74
CA ARG A 195 2.97 -10.36 -7.40
C ARG A 195 4.48 -10.08 -7.38
N TYR A 196 5.13 -10.20 -6.23
CA TYR A 196 6.56 -9.96 -6.12
C TYR A 196 7.39 -11.02 -6.86
N LYS A 197 6.96 -12.29 -6.87
CA LYS A 197 7.57 -13.29 -7.76
C LYS A 197 7.56 -12.85 -9.22
N ARG A 198 6.43 -12.33 -9.70
CA ARG A 198 6.32 -11.80 -11.07
C ARG A 198 7.20 -10.56 -11.28
N GLU A 199 7.18 -9.61 -10.37
CA GLU A 199 7.98 -8.37 -10.47
C GLU A 199 9.49 -8.66 -10.45
N PHE A 200 9.93 -9.65 -9.66
CA PHE A 200 11.32 -10.12 -9.67
C PHE A 200 11.71 -10.74 -11.01
N LEU A 201 10.85 -11.60 -11.60
CA LEU A 201 11.08 -12.16 -12.94
C LEU A 201 11.18 -11.08 -14.02
N LEU A 202 10.52 -9.93 -13.82
CA LEU A 202 10.57 -8.77 -14.70
C LEU A 202 11.75 -7.82 -14.41
N GLY A 203 12.58 -8.11 -13.40
CA GLY A 203 13.71 -7.28 -13.00
C GLY A 203 13.33 -5.96 -12.32
N LEU A 204 12.12 -5.88 -11.74
CA LEU A 204 11.61 -4.64 -11.13
C LEU A 204 11.95 -4.50 -9.64
N ILE A 205 12.27 -5.60 -8.98
CA ILE A 205 12.55 -5.65 -7.53
C ILE A 205 13.67 -6.65 -7.24
N GLU A 206 14.28 -6.50 -6.07
CA GLU A 206 15.28 -7.42 -5.54
C GLU A 206 14.67 -8.64 -4.86
N LYS A 207 15.43 -9.74 -4.81
CA LYS A 207 15.02 -11.02 -4.20
C LYS A 207 14.61 -10.88 -2.73
N ASP A 208 15.27 -10.00 -1.96
CA ASP A 208 14.97 -9.76 -0.55
C ASP A 208 13.50 -9.37 -0.31
N THR A 209 12.86 -8.70 -1.28
CA THR A 209 11.42 -8.38 -1.20
C THR A 209 10.55 -9.63 -1.11
N ILE A 210 10.87 -10.67 -1.89
CA ILE A 210 10.16 -11.95 -1.87
C ILE A 210 10.42 -12.65 -0.53
N GLU A 211 11.68 -12.70 -0.09
CA GLU A 211 12.08 -13.37 1.15
C GLU A 211 11.39 -12.77 2.39
N ARG A 212 11.14 -11.46 2.40
CA ARG A 212 10.34 -10.79 3.44
C ARG A 212 8.90 -11.30 3.48
N VAL A 213 8.23 -11.42 2.33
CA VAL A 213 6.85 -11.93 2.27
C VAL A 213 6.79 -13.42 2.58
N GLU A 214 7.80 -14.22 2.18
CA GLU A 214 7.89 -15.64 2.53
C GLU A 214 7.98 -15.84 4.05
N LYS A 215 8.77 -15.03 4.75
CA LYS A 215 8.83 -15.05 6.23
C LYS A 215 7.47 -14.73 6.86
N ILE A 216 6.70 -13.80 6.28
CA ILE A 216 5.35 -13.49 6.75
C ILE A 216 4.41 -14.68 6.53
N MET A 217 4.45 -15.30 5.34
CA MET A 217 3.66 -16.51 5.07
C MET A 217 4.01 -17.64 6.04
N GLN A 218 5.30 -17.87 6.33
CA GLN A 218 5.74 -18.88 7.30
C GLN A 218 5.20 -18.60 8.72
N LYS A 219 5.26 -17.35 9.19
CA LYS A 219 4.71 -16.96 10.51
C LYS A 219 3.21 -17.24 10.63
N LEU A 220 2.48 -17.11 9.53
CA LEU A 220 1.04 -17.37 9.47
C LEU A 220 0.69 -18.80 9.03
N ASN A 221 1.69 -19.67 8.82
CA ASN A 221 1.54 -21.01 8.27
C ASN A 221 0.73 -21.04 6.96
N LEU A 222 0.96 -20.05 6.09
CA LEU A 222 0.33 -19.92 4.79
C LEU A 222 1.14 -20.62 3.71
N LYS A 223 0.44 -21.22 2.77
CA LYS A 223 0.97 -21.83 1.56
C LYS A 223 0.39 -21.17 0.33
N GLU A 224 1.07 -21.33 -0.80
CA GLU A 224 0.55 -20.88 -2.10
C GLU A 224 -0.82 -21.49 -2.40
N GLU A 225 -1.02 -22.75 -1.99
CA GLU A 225 -2.21 -23.55 -2.22
C GLU A 225 -3.43 -23.10 -1.40
N ASP A 226 -3.24 -22.31 -0.34
CA ASP A 226 -4.35 -21.74 0.44
C ASP A 226 -5.17 -20.75 -0.39
N ARG A 227 -4.59 -20.25 -1.49
CA ARG A 227 -5.35 -19.59 -2.56
C ARG A 227 -5.94 -20.66 -3.49
N LYS A 228 -7.22 -20.97 -3.29
CA LYS A 228 -7.96 -22.08 -3.94
C LYS A 228 -7.78 -22.23 -5.46
N VAL A 229 -7.58 -21.14 -6.21
CA VAL A 229 -7.39 -21.18 -7.67
C VAL A 229 -5.99 -21.66 -8.10
N VAL A 230 -4.99 -21.59 -7.23
CA VAL A 230 -3.61 -22.01 -7.52
C VAL A 230 -3.50 -23.50 -7.85
N PRO A 231 -3.97 -24.44 -6.99
CA PRO A 231 -3.90 -25.86 -7.31
C PRO A 231 -4.71 -26.22 -8.57
N GLU A 232 -5.87 -25.58 -8.77
CA GLU A 232 -6.74 -25.83 -9.93
C GLU A 232 -6.09 -25.38 -11.25
N ALA A 233 -5.42 -24.23 -11.27
CA ALA A 233 -4.67 -23.77 -12.44
C ALA A 233 -3.49 -24.71 -12.77
N ARG A 234 -2.76 -25.16 -11.75
CA ARG A 234 -1.65 -26.12 -11.92
C ARG A 234 -2.14 -27.47 -12.44
N LYS A 235 -3.26 -27.97 -11.90
CA LYS A 235 -3.92 -29.20 -12.37
C LYS A 235 -4.33 -29.07 -13.83
N ALA A 236 -4.94 -27.94 -14.22
CA ALA A 236 -5.33 -27.68 -15.59
C ALA A 236 -4.12 -27.72 -16.57
N ALA A 237 -3.01 -27.09 -16.20
CA ALA A 237 -1.77 -27.12 -16.99
C ALA A 237 -1.21 -28.55 -17.14
N ALA A 238 -1.16 -29.31 -16.04
CA ALA A 238 -0.67 -30.68 -16.04
C ALA A 238 -1.57 -31.63 -16.85
N GLU A 239 -2.88 -31.42 -16.83
CA GLU A 239 -3.83 -32.17 -17.66
C GLU A 239 -3.71 -31.82 -19.15
N SER A 240 -3.47 -30.54 -19.49
CA SER A 240 -3.20 -30.10 -20.86
C SER A 240 -2.00 -30.84 -21.44
N LYS A 241 -0.88 -30.86 -20.70
CA LYS A 241 0.33 -31.62 -21.07
C LYS A 241 0.06 -33.10 -21.30
N ARG A 242 -0.69 -33.75 -20.38
CA ARG A 242 -1.04 -35.17 -20.50
C ARG A 242 -1.90 -35.48 -21.73
N LYS A 243 -2.85 -34.61 -22.09
CA LYS A 243 -3.71 -34.81 -23.27
C LYS A 243 -2.93 -34.64 -24.58
N ALA A 244 -2.04 -33.64 -24.67
CA ALA A 244 -1.27 -33.40 -25.88
C ALA A 244 -0.28 -34.53 -26.18
N ILE A 245 0.40 -35.08 -25.16
CA ILE A 245 1.25 -36.28 -25.30
C ILE A 245 0.45 -37.45 -25.92
N ARG A 246 -0.80 -37.64 -25.50
CA ARG A 246 -1.67 -38.71 -26.02
C ARG A 246 -2.14 -38.47 -27.46
N LYS A 247 -2.32 -37.21 -27.86
CA LYS A 247 -2.85 -36.83 -29.18
C LYS A 247 -1.78 -36.52 -30.23
N LYS A 248 -0.50 -36.48 -29.85
CA LYS A 248 0.61 -35.98 -30.69
C LYS A 248 0.40 -34.52 -31.15
N ASP A 249 -0.37 -33.73 -30.38
CA ASP A 249 -0.57 -32.32 -30.66
C ASP A 249 0.72 -31.55 -30.38
N LYS A 250 1.21 -30.79 -31.36
CA LYS A 250 2.40 -29.92 -31.21
C LYS A 250 1.97 -28.58 -30.60
N ILE A 251 1.93 -28.50 -29.28
CA ILE A 251 1.84 -27.23 -28.55
C ILE A 251 3.15 -27.02 -27.81
N ASP A 252 3.79 -25.87 -28.00
CA ASP A 252 5.14 -25.59 -27.47
C ASP A 252 5.15 -25.43 -25.94
N PHE A 253 4.02 -25.04 -25.34
CA PHE A 253 3.88 -24.86 -23.89
C PHE A 253 2.46 -25.17 -23.39
N TYR A 254 2.35 -25.61 -22.14
CA TYR A 254 1.08 -25.99 -21.51
C TYR A 254 0.73 -25.06 -20.37
N CYS A 255 -0.32 -24.27 -20.56
CA CYS A 255 -0.83 -23.31 -19.59
C CYS A 255 -2.17 -23.76 -19.02
N GLY A 256 -2.39 -23.43 -17.76
CA GLY A 256 -3.64 -23.63 -17.06
C GLY A 256 -4.02 -22.36 -16.31
N ALA A 257 -5.31 -22.04 -16.31
CA ALA A 257 -5.89 -20.95 -15.56
C ALA A 257 -7.05 -21.49 -14.72
N ALA A 258 -7.36 -20.80 -13.62
CA ALA A 258 -8.55 -21.10 -12.84
C ALA A 258 -9.11 -19.81 -12.23
N LEU A 259 -10.43 -19.76 -12.12
CA LEU A 259 -11.16 -18.60 -11.63
C LEU A 259 -12.25 -19.04 -10.65
N GLN A 260 -12.42 -18.28 -9.57
CA GLN A 260 -13.42 -18.54 -8.54
C GLN A 260 -14.45 -17.41 -8.49
N ILE A 261 -15.74 -17.73 -8.65
CA ILE A 261 -16.88 -16.80 -8.48
C ILE A 261 -17.94 -17.46 -7.61
N ASN A 262 -18.37 -16.80 -6.53
CA ASN A 262 -19.44 -17.27 -5.65
C ASN A 262 -19.25 -18.74 -5.21
N GLY A 263 -18.01 -19.13 -4.90
CA GLY A 263 -17.66 -20.49 -4.50
C GLY A 263 -17.46 -21.49 -5.65
N ILE A 264 -17.93 -21.18 -6.86
CA ILE A 264 -17.70 -22.00 -8.07
C ILE A 264 -16.27 -21.76 -8.55
N ILE A 265 -15.54 -22.84 -8.82
CA ILE A 265 -14.21 -22.79 -9.44
C ILE A 265 -14.28 -23.48 -10.78
N GLU A 266 -13.84 -22.80 -11.83
CA GLU A 266 -13.70 -23.37 -13.16
C GLU A 266 -12.28 -23.18 -13.67
N GLN A 267 -11.83 -24.15 -14.46
CA GLN A 267 -10.50 -24.20 -15.05
C GLN A 267 -10.54 -23.82 -16.53
N GLY A 268 -9.41 -23.37 -17.05
CA GLY A 268 -9.16 -23.19 -18.47
C GLY A 268 -7.80 -23.77 -18.86
N LYS A 269 -7.69 -24.23 -20.10
CA LYS A 269 -6.49 -24.84 -20.68
C LYS A 269 -6.22 -24.17 -22.00
N ASN A 270 -4.95 -23.95 -22.33
CA ASN A 270 -4.61 -23.44 -23.65
C ASN A 270 -4.87 -24.50 -24.73
N SER A 271 -5.21 -24.03 -25.91
CA SER A 271 -5.45 -24.82 -27.12
C SER A 271 -4.91 -24.06 -28.34
N SER A 272 -5.08 -24.60 -29.54
CA SER A 272 -4.79 -23.88 -30.78
C SER A 272 -5.65 -22.63 -30.98
N LEU A 273 -6.82 -22.57 -30.34
CA LEU A 273 -7.79 -21.50 -30.52
C LEU A 273 -7.78 -20.47 -29.39
N LEU A 274 -7.68 -20.94 -28.15
CA LEU A 274 -7.83 -20.10 -26.95
C LEU A 274 -6.64 -20.25 -26.01
N HIS A 275 -6.22 -19.13 -25.42
CA HIS A 275 -5.39 -19.12 -24.22
C HIS A 275 -6.16 -19.68 -23.02
N ALA A 276 -5.43 -20.11 -21.99
CA ALA A 276 -6.03 -20.77 -20.83
C ALA A 276 -6.99 -19.83 -20.08
N GLU A 277 -6.64 -18.55 -20.00
CA GLU A 277 -7.41 -17.49 -19.36
C GLU A 277 -8.75 -17.27 -20.07
N SER A 278 -8.73 -17.13 -21.40
CA SER A 278 -9.94 -17.00 -22.22
C SER A 278 -10.85 -18.21 -22.07
N ALA A 279 -10.27 -19.42 -22.06
CA ALA A 279 -11.02 -20.66 -21.85
C ALA A 279 -11.66 -20.71 -20.44
N ALA A 280 -10.94 -20.31 -19.39
CA ALA A 280 -11.48 -20.27 -18.03
C ALA A 280 -12.68 -19.31 -17.94
N ILE A 281 -12.59 -18.13 -18.55
CA ILE A 281 -13.68 -17.14 -18.59
C ILE A 281 -14.92 -17.73 -19.28
N ILE A 282 -14.75 -18.33 -20.46
CA ILE A 282 -15.85 -18.96 -21.21
C ILE A 282 -16.49 -20.08 -20.39
N ASN A 283 -15.69 -20.93 -19.74
CA ASN A 283 -16.19 -22.02 -18.91
C ASN A 283 -17.01 -21.51 -17.73
N VAL A 284 -16.55 -20.47 -17.04
CA VAL A 284 -17.30 -19.80 -15.97
C VAL A 284 -18.62 -19.21 -16.49
N ILE A 285 -18.61 -18.50 -17.62
CA ILE A 285 -19.83 -17.92 -18.21
C ILE A 285 -20.83 -19.03 -18.52
N LYS A 286 -20.39 -20.13 -19.15
CA LYS A 286 -21.26 -21.27 -19.44
C LYS A 286 -21.84 -21.86 -18.18
N LYS A 287 -21.02 -22.04 -17.13
CA LYS A 287 -21.45 -22.58 -15.84
C LYS A 287 -22.51 -21.71 -15.17
N LEU A 288 -22.27 -20.40 -15.09
CA LEU A 288 -23.19 -19.44 -14.47
C LEU A 288 -24.50 -19.31 -15.26
N SER A 289 -24.44 -19.34 -16.59
CA SER A 289 -25.60 -19.29 -17.48
C SER A 289 -26.29 -20.64 -17.68
N LYS A 290 -25.83 -21.70 -17.01
CA LYS A 290 -26.34 -23.09 -17.15
C LYS A 290 -26.32 -23.60 -18.60
N ILE A 291 -25.38 -23.11 -19.41
CA ILE A 291 -25.18 -23.56 -20.80
C ILE A 291 -24.35 -24.86 -20.76
N PRO A 292 -24.82 -25.96 -21.38
CA PRO A 292 -24.08 -27.21 -21.45
C PRO A 292 -22.66 -27.05 -22.03
N GLU A 293 -21.70 -27.81 -21.49
CA GLU A 293 -20.29 -27.77 -21.90
C GLU A 293 -20.08 -28.06 -23.39
N LYS A 294 -20.95 -28.86 -24.01
CA LYS A 294 -20.90 -29.20 -25.44
C LYS A 294 -21.31 -28.08 -26.40
N ILE A 295 -21.87 -26.97 -25.90
CA ILE A 295 -22.31 -25.86 -26.74
C ILE A 295 -21.18 -24.85 -26.90
N ASP A 296 -20.74 -24.63 -28.13
CA ASP A 296 -19.77 -23.58 -28.44
C ASP A 296 -20.44 -22.20 -28.37
N LEU A 297 -19.85 -21.27 -27.62
CA LEU A 297 -20.35 -19.89 -27.52
C LEU A 297 -19.81 -18.97 -28.62
N LEU A 298 -18.73 -19.39 -29.29
CA LEU A 298 -18.07 -18.62 -30.33
C LEU A 298 -18.32 -19.29 -31.69
N PRO A 299 -19.25 -18.77 -32.50
CA PRO A 299 -19.43 -19.21 -33.87
C PRO A 299 -18.13 -19.11 -34.66
N LYS A 300 -17.85 -20.10 -35.53
CA LYS A 300 -16.63 -20.11 -36.36
C LYS A 300 -16.47 -18.85 -37.22
N GLN A 301 -17.58 -18.25 -37.66
CA GLN A 301 -17.58 -17.03 -38.48
C GLN A 301 -17.07 -15.79 -37.75
N ILE A 302 -17.08 -15.78 -36.41
CA ILE A 302 -16.58 -14.66 -35.59
C ILE A 302 -15.09 -14.83 -35.28
N ILE A 303 -14.57 -16.05 -35.41
CA ILE A 303 -13.18 -16.42 -35.07
C ILE A 303 -12.25 -16.25 -36.29
N GLN A 304 -12.78 -16.42 -37.50
CA GLN A 304 -12.07 -16.26 -38.78
C GLN A 304 -11.96 -14.80 -39.18
#